data_AF-A0A1C6CTV9-F1
#
_entry.id   AF-A0A1C6CTV9-F1
#
_cell.length_a   1.000
_cell.length_b   1.000
_cell.length_c   1.000
_cell.angle_alpha   90.00
_cell.angle_beta   90.00
_cell.angle_gamma   90.00
#
_symmetry.space_group_name_H-M   'P 1'
#
loop_
_entity.id
_entity.type
_entity.pdbx_description
1 polymer ?
#
loop_
_entity_poly.entity_id
_entity_poly.type
_entity_poly.pdbx_seq_one_letter_code
_entity_poly.pdbx_strand_id
1 'polypeptide(L)'
;MIGEYLKTLRLEHKLSQRALAEKSGVSNAEISRIESGERKKPSEEVLRALAFVLEVDFNDLLEKSCYLNLEPSFYNANLIDKTNFNIYKEQCEDRFISIITPRILKEGFNMKLSKKTFLGNIIATKDNYIWRIRFIPIHENIGAMANRYLMDIYGYLACYDEFNISKFTIATNNEDAFKKFINKNPVNLNILVSVMLVDLENNEIVDEYIFEKTPLVLDYHS
;
A
#
# COMPACT_ATOMS: atom_id res chain seq x y z
N MET A 1 10.33 28.80 6.40
CA MET A 1 10.87 27.41 6.45
C MET A 1 10.19 26.62 7.57
N ILE A 2 10.27 25.29 7.66
CA ILE A 2 9.62 24.48 8.73
C ILE A 2 9.84 25.02 10.14
N GLY A 3 11.07 25.45 10.47
CA GLY A 3 11.40 25.91 11.82
C GLY A 3 10.58 27.12 12.25
N GLU A 4 10.46 28.12 11.38
CA GLU A 4 9.65 29.31 11.64
C GLU A 4 8.16 28.98 11.73
N TYR A 5 7.68 28.10 10.84
CA TYR A 5 6.28 27.68 10.83
C TYR A 5 5.90 26.91 12.11
N LEU A 6 6.72 25.95 12.51
CA LEU A 6 6.54 25.18 13.74
C LEU A 6 6.58 26.10 14.97
N LYS A 7 7.47 27.08 14.98
CA LYS A 7 7.55 28.08 16.05
C LYS A 7 6.28 28.93 16.14
N THR A 8 5.72 29.35 15.01
CA THR A 8 4.46 30.10 14.96
C THR A 8 3.30 29.27 15.52
N LEU A 9 3.10 28.04 15.04
CA LEU A 9 2.07 27.13 15.54
C LEU A 9 2.20 26.90 17.05
N ARG A 10 3.41 26.65 17.54
CA ARG A 10 3.64 26.47 18.97
C ARG A 10 3.19 27.69 19.79
N LEU A 11 3.47 28.89 19.30
CA LEU A 11 3.10 30.14 19.96
C LEU A 11 1.59 30.41 19.88
N GLU A 12 0.93 30.07 18.77
CA GLU A 12 -0.53 30.13 18.63
C GLU A 12 -1.23 29.22 19.65
N HIS A 13 -0.67 28.03 19.89
CA HIS A 13 -1.11 27.11 20.93
C HIS A 13 -0.64 27.49 22.35
N LYS A 14 0.02 28.65 22.50
CA LYS A 14 0.54 29.19 23.77
C LYS A 14 1.47 28.22 24.52
N LEU A 15 2.19 27.38 23.79
CA LEU A 15 3.11 26.40 24.36
C LEU A 15 4.54 26.94 24.41
N SER A 16 5.30 26.58 25.47
CA SER A 16 6.76 26.69 25.44
C SER A 16 7.37 25.49 24.69
N GLN A 17 8.63 25.58 24.26
CA GLN A 17 9.31 24.42 23.65
C GLN A 17 9.33 23.20 24.60
N ARG A 18 9.50 23.43 25.91
CA ARG A 18 9.40 22.39 26.95
C ARG A 18 8.02 21.77 27.03
N ALA A 19 6.96 22.58 26.98
CA ALA A 19 5.59 22.09 27.03
C ALA A 19 5.22 21.30 25.77
N LEU A 20 5.69 21.74 24.60
CA LEU A 20 5.51 20.98 23.36
C LEU A 20 6.28 19.64 23.40
N ALA A 21 7.50 19.64 23.96
CA ALA A 21 8.30 18.43 24.14
C ALA A 21 7.59 17.39 25.03
N GLU A 22 7.08 17.85 26.18
CA GLU A 22 6.38 17.00 27.14
C GLU A 22 5.11 16.39 26.53
N LYS A 23 4.34 17.18 25.77
CA LYS A 23 3.09 16.72 25.15
C LYS A 23 3.32 15.80 23.94
N SER A 24 4.36 16.04 23.15
CA SER A 24 4.62 15.29 21.91
C SER A 24 5.53 14.07 22.12
N GLY A 25 6.21 13.98 23.25
CA GLY A 25 7.26 12.97 23.47
C GLY A 25 8.54 13.22 22.67
N VAL A 26 8.60 14.31 21.90
CA VAL A 26 9.81 14.74 21.17
C VAL A 26 10.72 15.49 22.13
N SER A 27 12.04 15.22 22.09
CA SER A 27 12.97 15.93 22.98
C SER A 27 12.95 17.44 22.75
N ASN A 28 13.04 18.22 23.83
CA ASN A 28 13.12 19.69 23.75
C ASN A 28 14.30 20.16 22.87
N ALA A 29 15.43 19.44 22.93
CA ALA A 29 16.59 19.72 22.07
C ALA A 29 16.27 19.53 20.57
N GLU A 30 15.50 18.49 20.21
CA GLU A 30 15.06 18.28 18.83
C GLU A 30 14.14 19.42 18.37
N ILE A 31 13.13 19.79 19.17
CA ILE A 31 12.24 20.91 18.87
C ILE A 31 13.03 22.22 18.67
N SER A 32 13.97 22.50 19.57
CA SER A 32 14.83 23.68 19.46
C SER A 32 15.66 23.68 18.17
N ARG A 33 16.23 22.53 17.78
CA ARG A 33 17.00 22.39 16.53
C ARG A 33 16.12 22.56 15.30
N ILE A 34 14.86 22.12 15.34
CA ILE A 34 13.90 22.33 14.25
C ILE A 34 13.55 23.82 14.14
N GLU A 35 13.14 24.45 15.24
CA GLU A 35 12.73 25.86 15.26
C GLU A 35 13.85 26.84 14.89
N SER A 36 15.11 26.50 15.20
CA SER A 36 16.29 27.30 14.81
C SER A 36 16.69 27.12 13.34
N GLY A 37 16.14 26.10 12.67
CA GLY A 37 16.52 25.74 11.29
C GLY A 37 17.80 24.91 11.20
N GLU A 38 18.42 24.53 12.32
CA GLU A 38 19.55 23.60 12.35
C GLU A 38 19.12 22.21 11.81
N ARG A 39 17.95 21.74 12.25
CA ARG A 39 17.32 20.51 11.76
C ARG A 39 16.32 20.84 10.64
N LYS A 40 16.79 20.76 9.38
CA LYS A 40 15.97 21.06 8.20
C LYS A 40 15.02 19.94 7.78
N LYS A 41 15.34 18.69 8.09
CA LYS A 41 14.55 17.48 7.74
C LYS A 41 14.29 16.62 8.99
N PRO A 42 13.29 16.97 9.81
CA PRO A 42 12.84 16.14 10.93
C PRO A 42 12.28 14.80 10.40
N SER A 43 12.37 13.72 11.17
CA SER A 43 11.80 12.43 10.75
C SER A 43 10.27 12.48 10.68
N GLU A 44 9.68 11.58 9.90
CA GLU A 44 8.23 11.46 9.76
C GLU A 44 7.53 11.26 11.12
N GLU A 45 8.12 10.42 11.98
CA GLU A 45 7.65 10.14 13.32
C GLU A 45 7.61 11.40 14.19
N VAL A 46 8.67 12.22 14.15
CA VAL A 46 8.73 13.49 14.87
C VAL A 46 7.66 14.45 14.36
N LEU A 47 7.48 14.55 13.04
CA LEU A 47 6.45 15.40 12.45
C LEU A 47 5.03 14.94 12.82
N ARG A 48 4.74 13.63 12.85
CA ARG A 48 3.44 13.08 13.28
C ARG A 48 3.15 13.39 14.74
N ALA A 49 4.14 13.22 15.61
CA ALA A 49 4.01 13.52 17.04
C ALA A 49 3.73 15.00 17.31
N LEU A 50 4.39 15.90 16.56
CA LEU A 50 4.18 17.35 16.67
C LEU A 50 2.81 17.77 16.09
N ALA A 51 2.42 17.23 14.93
CA ALA A 51 1.13 17.51 14.29
C ALA A 51 -0.05 17.17 15.22
N PHE A 52 0.01 16.01 15.87
CA PHE A 52 -1.00 15.56 16.80
C PHE A 52 -1.24 16.54 17.96
N VAL A 53 -0.16 17.07 18.55
CA VAL A 53 -0.25 18.00 19.70
C VAL A 53 -0.65 19.42 19.28
N LEU A 54 -0.23 19.83 18.09
CA LEU A 54 -0.55 21.15 17.54
C LEU A 54 -1.87 21.15 16.77
N GLU A 55 -2.59 20.03 16.73
CA GLU A 55 -3.88 19.89 16.04
C GLU A 55 -3.86 20.40 14.59
N VAL A 56 -2.71 20.25 13.92
CA VAL A 56 -2.51 20.59 12.51
C VAL A 56 -2.42 19.33 11.67
N ASP A 57 -2.70 19.47 10.37
CA ASP A 57 -2.51 18.35 9.47
C ASP A 57 -1.01 18.01 9.41
N PHE A 58 -0.69 16.71 9.56
CA PHE A 58 0.65 16.20 9.42
C PHE A 58 1.30 16.61 8.08
N ASN A 59 0.49 16.74 7.03
CA ASN A 59 0.92 17.15 5.70
C ASN A 59 1.40 18.62 5.66
N ASP A 60 0.86 19.50 6.50
CA ASP A 60 1.29 20.91 6.57
C ASP A 60 2.74 21.00 7.07
N LEU A 61 3.08 20.19 8.08
CA LEU A 61 4.45 20.09 8.60
C LEU A 61 5.39 19.39 7.59
N LEU A 62 4.88 18.44 6.81
CA LEU A 62 5.66 17.78 5.76
C LEU A 62 5.99 18.75 4.61
N GLU A 63 5.05 19.61 4.22
CA GLU A 63 5.25 20.64 3.20
C GLU A 63 6.38 21.59 3.58
N LYS A 64 6.33 22.12 4.81
CA LYS A 64 7.31 23.13 5.22
C LYS A 64 8.70 22.55 5.48
N SER A 65 8.85 21.23 5.66
CA SER A 65 10.11 20.53 6.00
C SER A 65 10.99 20.14 4.81
N CYS A 66 10.72 20.73 3.63
CA CYS A 66 11.59 20.61 2.44
C CYS A 66 11.74 19.15 1.94
N TYR A 67 10.80 18.28 2.33
CA TYR A 67 10.51 17.05 1.58
C TYR A 67 9.87 17.37 0.22
N LEU A 68 9.36 18.59 0.04
CA LEU A 68 8.65 19.07 -1.15
C LEU A 68 9.44 20.06 -2.01
N ASN A 69 10.75 19.86 -2.24
CA ASN A 69 11.43 20.52 -3.38
C ASN A 69 11.00 19.92 -4.74
N LEU A 70 9.72 19.59 -4.86
CA LEU A 70 9.03 19.36 -6.12
C LEU A 70 8.00 20.49 -6.20
N GLU A 71 8.20 21.38 -7.18
CA GLU A 71 7.41 22.59 -7.50
C GLU A 71 5.96 22.62 -6.93
N PRO A 72 5.53 23.73 -6.29
CA PRO A 72 4.23 23.84 -5.58
C PRO A 72 2.97 23.54 -6.42
N SER A 73 3.05 23.60 -7.75
CA SER A 73 1.95 23.22 -8.65
C SER A 73 1.79 21.71 -8.82
N PHE A 74 2.85 20.93 -8.58
CA PHE A 74 2.83 19.48 -8.72
C PHE A 74 2.34 18.77 -7.47
N TYR A 75 2.55 19.31 -6.27
CA TYR A 75 2.17 18.58 -5.04
C TYR A 75 0.69 18.70 -4.67
N ASN A 76 0.05 19.85 -4.88
CA ASN A 76 -1.41 19.98 -4.68
C ASN A 76 -2.22 19.18 -5.69
N ALA A 77 -1.76 19.12 -6.95
CA ALA A 77 -2.29 18.18 -7.94
C ALA A 77 -2.09 16.74 -7.46
N ASN A 78 -0.90 16.36 -6.97
CA ASN A 78 -0.63 15.03 -6.44
C ASN A 78 -1.38 14.68 -5.14
N LEU A 79 -1.78 15.63 -4.30
CA LEU A 79 -2.52 15.34 -3.06
C LEU A 79 -4.01 15.16 -3.34
N ILE A 80 -4.60 16.01 -4.18
CA ILE A 80 -5.95 15.81 -4.70
C ILE A 80 -5.97 14.53 -5.54
N ASP A 81 -4.98 14.30 -6.40
CA ASP A 81 -4.83 13.09 -7.21
C ASP A 81 -4.54 11.86 -6.33
N LYS A 82 -3.73 11.93 -5.27
CA LYS A 82 -3.56 10.82 -4.30
C LYS A 82 -4.82 10.53 -3.50
N THR A 83 -5.55 11.57 -3.09
CA THR A 83 -6.80 11.42 -2.34
C THR A 83 -7.86 10.82 -3.25
N ASN A 84 -8.00 11.36 -4.47
CA ASN A 84 -8.87 10.82 -5.51
C ASN A 84 -8.46 9.40 -5.91
N PHE A 85 -7.16 9.10 -5.96
CA PHE A 85 -6.64 7.77 -6.26
C PHE A 85 -6.90 6.79 -5.12
N ASN A 86 -6.79 7.21 -3.85
CA ASN A 86 -7.15 6.38 -2.70
C ASN A 86 -8.66 6.12 -2.66
N ILE A 87 -9.48 7.16 -2.91
CA ILE A 87 -10.94 7.03 -3.02
C ILE A 87 -11.30 6.09 -4.17
N TYR A 88 -10.69 6.28 -5.35
CA TYR A 88 -10.85 5.41 -6.50
C TYR A 88 -10.46 3.97 -6.16
N LYS A 89 -9.30 3.78 -5.52
CA LYS A 89 -8.81 2.46 -5.11
C LYS A 89 -9.77 1.77 -4.15
N GLU A 90 -10.26 2.48 -3.13
CA GLU A 90 -11.25 1.97 -2.17
C GLU A 90 -12.55 1.58 -2.87
N GLN A 91 -13.08 2.45 -3.74
CA GLN A 91 -14.27 2.13 -4.54
C GLN A 91 -14.09 0.92 -5.44
N CYS A 92 -12.92 0.78 -6.09
CA CYS A 92 -12.62 -0.37 -6.92
C CYS A 92 -12.44 -1.65 -6.08
N GLU A 93 -11.84 -1.55 -4.89
CA GLU A 93 -11.71 -2.67 -3.95
C GLU A 93 -13.08 -3.15 -3.47
N ASP A 94 -13.99 -2.25 -3.08
CA ASP A 94 -15.35 -2.59 -2.66
C ASP A 94 -16.14 -3.29 -3.77
N ARG A 95 -16.04 -2.78 -5.01
CA ARG A 95 -16.63 -3.44 -6.18
C ARG A 95 -16.01 -4.81 -6.43
N PHE A 96 -14.69 -4.91 -6.37
CA PHE A 96 -14.04 -6.21 -6.55
C PHE A 96 -14.47 -7.23 -5.47
N ILE A 97 -14.60 -6.80 -4.21
CA ILE A 97 -15.10 -7.64 -3.11
C ILE A 97 -16.51 -8.13 -3.44
N SER A 98 -17.40 -7.28 -3.94
CA SER A 98 -18.77 -7.70 -4.30
C SER A 98 -18.80 -8.69 -5.46
N ILE A 99 -17.88 -8.57 -6.42
CA ILE A 99 -17.72 -9.49 -7.56
C ILE A 99 -17.20 -10.87 -7.12
N ILE A 100 -16.15 -10.91 -6.28
CA ILE A 100 -15.47 -12.16 -5.94
C ILE A 100 -16.16 -12.95 -4.81
N THR A 101 -16.87 -12.26 -3.91
CA THR A 101 -17.51 -12.88 -2.74
C THR A 101 -18.47 -14.02 -3.11
N PRO A 102 -19.41 -13.85 -4.08
CA PRO A 102 -20.32 -14.92 -4.47
C PRO A 102 -19.59 -16.18 -4.96
N ARG A 103 -18.50 -16.01 -5.72
CA ARG A 103 -17.68 -17.12 -6.20
C ARG A 103 -17.01 -17.88 -5.04
N ILE A 104 -16.35 -17.16 -4.13
CA ILE A 104 -15.68 -17.74 -2.96
C ILE A 104 -16.67 -18.56 -2.13
N LEU A 105 -17.83 -17.99 -1.82
CA LEU A 105 -18.85 -18.65 -1.01
C LEU A 105 -19.45 -19.88 -1.72
N LYS A 106 -19.72 -19.77 -3.04
CA LYS A 106 -20.24 -20.89 -3.85
C LYS A 106 -19.27 -22.06 -3.93
N GLU A 107 -17.97 -21.79 -3.94
CA GLU A 107 -16.91 -22.82 -3.91
C GLU A 107 -16.70 -23.43 -2.49
N GLY A 108 -17.44 -22.93 -1.49
CA GLY A 108 -17.45 -23.43 -0.11
C GLY A 108 -16.29 -22.92 0.74
N PHE A 109 -15.68 -21.79 0.36
CA PHE A 109 -14.68 -21.12 1.18
C PHE A 109 -15.34 -20.17 2.19
N ASN A 110 -14.79 -20.09 3.39
CA ASN A 110 -15.03 -18.96 4.28
C ASN A 110 -14.20 -17.76 3.82
N MET A 111 -14.69 -16.54 4.02
CA MET A 111 -14.00 -15.31 3.61
C MET A 111 -13.79 -14.36 4.79
N LYS A 112 -12.60 -13.74 4.84
CA LYS A 112 -12.28 -12.65 5.77
C LYS A 112 -11.49 -11.55 5.05
N LEU A 113 -11.71 -10.31 5.48
CA LEU A 113 -10.90 -9.18 5.04
C LEU A 113 -9.69 -9.00 5.96
N SER A 114 -8.54 -8.70 5.38
CA SER A 114 -7.26 -8.52 6.08
C SER A 114 -6.86 -7.05 6.08
N LYS A 115 -6.46 -6.53 7.24
CA LYS A 115 -5.83 -5.21 7.38
C LYS A 115 -4.38 -5.19 6.87
N LYS A 116 -3.74 -6.36 6.66
CA LYS A 116 -2.40 -6.45 6.05
C LYS A 116 -2.53 -6.34 4.53
N THR A 117 -2.22 -5.16 3.99
CA THR A 117 -2.46 -4.80 2.58
C THR A 117 -1.48 -5.42 1.57
N PHE A 118 -0.26 -5.77 2.00
CA PHE A 118 0.78 -6.29 1.08
C PHE A 118 0.48 -7.69 0.52
N LEU A 119 -0.24 -8.51 1.30
CA LEU A 119 -0.55 -9.91 1.00
C LEU A 119 -1.92 -10.13 0.35
N GLY A 120 -2.61 -9.05 0.02
CA GLY A 120 -3.99 -9.09 -0.42
C GLY A 120 -4.97 -8.92 0.72
N ASN A 121 -6.05 -8.21 0.39
CA ASN A 121 -7.04 -7.76 1.36
C ASN A 121 -8.09 -8.85 1.61
N ILE A 122 -8.12 -9.92 0.82
CA ILE A 122 -9.10 -11.01 0.93
C ILE A 122 -8.37 -12.31 1.25
N ILE A 123 -8.87 -13.00 2.28
CA ILE A 123 -8.42 -14.32 2.69
C ILE A 123 -9.63 -15.26 2.60
N ALA A 124 -9.54 -16.24 1.70
CA ALA A 124 -10.49 -17.33 1.57
C ALA A 124 -9.89 -18.62 2.17
N THR A 125 -10.63 -19.30 3.04
CA THR A 125 -10.15 -20.49 3.76
C THR A 125 -11.14 -21.64 3.69
N LYS A 126 -10.65 -22.84 3.38
CA LYS A 126 -11.43 -24.08 3.36
C LYS A 126 -10.55 -25.21 3.89
N ASP A 127 -10.89 -25.76 5.05
CA ASP A 127 -10.05 -26.71 5.78
C ASP A 127 -8.63 -26.14 5.98
N ASN A 128 -7.60 -26.83 5.47
CA ASN A 128 -6.21 -26.37 5.50
C ASN A 128 -5.81 -25.54 4.27
N TYR A 129 -6.74 -25.28 3.35
CA TYR A 129 -6.47 -24.52 2.14
C TYR A 129 -6.61 -23.03 2.39
N ILE A 130 -5.53 -22.29 2.13
CA ILE A 130 -5.48 -20.83 2.28
C ILE A 130 -5.31 -20.20 0.91
N TRP A 131 -6.33 -19.47 0.48
CA TRP A 131 -6.34 -18.69 -0.74
C TRP A 131 -6.30 -17.20 -0.41
N ARG A 132 -5.25 -16.52 -0.85
CA ARG A 132 -5.16 -15.07 -0.75
C ARG A 132 -5.38 -14.40 -2.09
N ILE A 133 -6.08 -13.27 -2.05
CA ILE A 133 -6.41 -12.51 -3.23
C ILE A 133 -6.01 -11.06 -3.00
N ARG A 134 -5.17 -10.56 -3.90
CA ARG A 134 -4.75 -9.16 -3.94
C ARG A 134 -5.31 -8.53 -5.20
N PHE A 135 -6.07 -7.46 -5.03
CA PHE A 135 -6.57 -6.65 -6.13
C PHE A 135 -5.65 -5.44 -6.36
N ILE A 136 -5.29 -5.19 -7.61
CA ILE A 136 -4.47 -4.07 -8.06
C ILE A 136 -5.32 -3.24 -9.03
N PRO A 137 -6.03 -2.22 -8.55
CA PRO A 137 -6.75 -1.32 -9.44
C PRO A 137 -5.75 -0.47 -10.23
N ILE A 138 -5.99 -0.36 -11.54
CA ILE A 138 -5.18 0.42 -12.45
C ILE A 138 -6.08 1.42 -13.15
N HIS A 139 -6.00 2.68 -12.70
CA HIS A 139 -6.46 3.84 -13.46
C HIS A 139 -5.39 4.18 -14.51
N GLU A 140 -5.77 4.78 -15.64
CA GLU A 140 -4.96 4.96 -16.86
C GLU A 140 -3.46 5.26 -16.65
N ASN A 141 -2.63 4.72 -17.56
CA ASN A 141 -1.19 4.95 -17.72
C ASN A 141 -0.23 4.49 -16.59
N ILE A 142 -0.62 3.50 -15.79
CA ILE A 142 0.26 2.83 -14.78
C ILE A 142 0.97 1.59 -15.38
N GLY A 143 0.85 1.37 -16.69
CA GLY A 143 1.42 0.20 -17.38
C GLY A 143 2.93 0.02 -17.21
N ALA A 144 3.69 1.08 -16.89
CA ALA A 144 5.12 1.00 -16.58
C ALA A 144 5.41 0.47 -15.17
N MET A 145 4.50 0.68 -14.21
CA MET A 145 4.66 0.23 -12.82
C MET A 145 4.10 -1.17 -12.57
N ALA A 146 3.26 -1.70 -13.47
CA ALA A 146 2.71 -3.05 -13.39
C ALA A 146 3.80 -4.10 -13.10
N ASN A 147 4.91 -4.06 -13.85
CA ASN A 147 6.03 -4.98 -13.63
C ASN A 147 6.64 -4.88 -12.23
N ARG A 148 6.73 -3.67 -11.67
CA ARG A 148 7.26 -3.46 -10.32
C ARG A 148 6.33 -4.10 -9.28
N TYR A 149 5.03 -3.85 -9.37
CA TYR A 149 4.05 -4.48 -8.48
C TYR A 149 4.13 -6.00 -8.49
N LEU A 150 4.30 -6.59 -9.68
CA LEU A 150 4.42 -8.04 -9.81
C LEU A 150 5.69 -8.58 -9.14
N MET A 151 6.83 -7.93 -9.36
CA MET A 151 8.10 -8.33 -8.74
C MET A 151 8.06 -8.20 -7.22
N ASP A 152 7.44 -7.14 -6.70
CA ASP A 152 7.27 -6.95 -5.26
C ASP A 152 6.39 -8.05 -4.65
N ILE A 153 5.31 -8.45 -5.33
CA ILE A 153 4.46 -9.56 -4.90
C ILE A 153 5.23 -10.87 -4.90
N TYR A 154 5.93 -11.21 -5.98
CA TYR A 154 6.68 -12.45 -6.06
C TYR A 154 7.83 -12.50 -5.05
N GLY A 155 8.57 -11.41 -4.87
CA GLY A 155 9.60 -11.30 -3.84
C GLY A 155 9.03 -11.49 -2.44
N TYR A 156 7.86 -10.92 -2.17
CA TYR A 156 7.16 -11.12 -0.89
C TYR A 156 6.75 -12.59 -0.69
N LEU A 157 6.12 -13.20 -1.70
CA LEU A 157 5.67 -14.60 -1.65
C LEU A 157 6.83 -15.58 -1.49
N ALA A 158 8.02 -15.24 -2.01
CA ALA A 158 9.22 -16.06 -1.87
C ALA A 158 9.85 -15.97 -0.46
N CYS A 159 9.67 -14.85 0.23
CA CYS A 159 10.37 -14.57 1.49
C CYS A 159 9.49 -14.72 2.74
N TYR A 160 8.17 -14.75 2.61
CA TYR A 160 7.26 -14.64 3.75
C TYR A 160 6.33 -15.86 3.89
N ASP A 161 6.77 -16.84 4.69
CA ASP A 161 6.11 -18.15 4.87
C ASP A 161 5.15 -18.22 6.06
N GLU A 162 4.89 -17.11 6.76
CA GLU A 162 4.05 -17.08 7.98
C GLU A 162 2.60 -17.58 7.79
N PHE A 163 2.18 -17.92 6.56
CA PHE A 163 0.78 -18.14 6.22
C PHE A 163 0.48 -19.43 5.48
N ASN A 164 1.48 -20.30 5.17
CA ASN A 164 1.27 -21.56 4.45
C ASN A 164 0.30 -21.42 3.26
N ILE A 165 0.51 -20.39 2.43
CA ILE A 165 -0.44 -20.00 1.39
C ILE A 165 -0.53 -21.12 0.34
N SER A 166 -1.73 -21.65 0.12
CA SER A 166 -1.96 -22.69 -0.89
C SER A 166 -2.11 -22.08 -2.28
N LYS A 167 -2.84 -20.97 -2.38
CA LYS A 167 -3.06 -20.21 -3.62
C LYS A 167 -2.97 -18.71 -3.40
N PHE A 168 -2.37 -18.00 -4.35
CA PHE A 168 -2.35 -16.55 -4.40
C PHE A 168 -2.89 -16.06 -5.74
N THR A 169 -3.86 -15.16 -5.72
CA THR A 169 -4.43 -14.55 -6.93
C THR A 169 -4.14 -13.07 -6.98
N ILE A 170 -3.62 -12.61 -8.12
CA ILE A 170 -3.42 -11.20 -8.45
C ILE A 170 -4.57 -10.78 -9.36
N ALA A 171 -5.53 -10.04 -8.83
CA ALA A 171 -6.66 -9.51 -9.60
C ALA A 171 -6.37 -8.08 -10.10
N THR A 172 -6.81 -7.76 -11.31
CA THR A 172 -6.68 -6.42 -11.93
C THR A 172 -7.91 -6.10 -12.76
N ASN A 173 -8.27 -4.82 -12.85
CA ASN A 173 -9.34 -4.33 -13.73
C ASN A 173 -8.82 -3.83 -15.09
N ASN A 174 -7.56 -4.09 -15.41
CA ASN A 174 -6.91 -3.58 -16.62
C ASN A 174 -6.32 -4.71 -17.47
N GLU A 175 -6.76 -4.79 -18.73
CA GLU A 175 -6.41 -5.86 -19.66
C GLU A 175 -4.93 -5.86 -20.05
N ASP A 176 -4.32 -4.68 -20.24
CA ASP A 176 -2.89 -4.58 -20.56
C ASP A 176 -2.01 -5.07 -19.41
N ALA A 177 -2.39 -4.75 -18.18
CA ALA A 177 -1.72 -5.26 -16.99
C ALA A 177 -1.90 -6.77 -16.86
N PHE A 178 -3.11 -7.29 -17.10
CA PHE A 178 -3.36 -8.73 -17.13
C PHE A 178 -2.42 -9.43 -18.13
N LYS A 179 -2.37 -8.96 -19.38
CA LYS A 179 -1.46 -9.48 -20.42
C LYS A 179 0.00 -9.41 -20.00
N LYS A 180 0.43 -8.36 -19.31
CA LYS A 180 1.81 -8.25 -18.79
C LYS A 180 2.08 -9.24 -17.66
N PHE A 181 1.13 -9.42 -16.75
CA PHE A 181 1.29 -10.32 -15.60
C PHE A 181 1.39 -11.78 -16.02
N ILE A 182 0.52 -12.25 -16.93
CA ILE A 182 0.55 -13.64 -17.41
C ILE A 182 1.83 -13.99 -18.17
N ASN A 183 2.50 -12.99 -18.78
CA ASN A 183 3.77 -13.18 -19.48
C ASN A 183 5.00 -13.24 -18.53
N LYS A 184 4.78 -13.22 -17.22
CA LYS A 184 5.83 -13.24 -16.18
C LYS A 184 5.57 -14.37 -15.19
N ASN A 185 6.05 -15.56 -15.55
CA ASN A 185 5.90 -16.78 -14.77
C ASN A 185 6.70 -16.73 -13.44
N PRO A 186 6.11 -17.05 -12.28
CA PRO A 186 6.86 -17.26 -11.04
C PRO A 186 7.61 -18.61 -11.07
N VAL A 187 8.95 -18.56 -11.13
CA VAL A 187 9.78 -19.77 -11.32
C VAL A 187 10.11 -20.52 -10.02
N ASN A 188 10.05 -19.86 -8.84
CA ASN A 188 10.50 -20.43 -7.56
C ASN A 188 9.50 -20.26 -6.41
N LEU A 189 8.20 -20.40 -6.68
CA LEU A 189 7.15 -20.33 -5.65
C LEU A 189 6.50 -21.69 -5.47
N ASN A 190 6.47 -22.20 -4.25
CA ASN A 190 5.68 -23.40 -3.90
C ASN A 190 4.19 -23.05 -3.63
N ILE A 191 3.69 -22.01 -4.28
CA ILE A 191 2.34 -21.46 -4.10
C ILE A 191 1.67 -21.50 -5.48
N LEU A 192 0.41 -21.95 -5.55
CA LEU A 192 -0.34 -21.84 -6.80
C LEU A 192 -0.64 -20.36 -7.08
N VAL A 193 -0.09 -19.79 -8.14
CA VAL A 193 -0.32 -18.38 -8.49
C VAL A 193 -1.31 -18.30 -9.65
N SER A 194 -2.27 -17.38 -9.56
CA SER A 194 -3.12 -17.01 -10.69
C SER A 194 -3.21 -15.49 -10.87
N VAL A 195 -3.52 -15.07 -12.10
CA VAL A 195 -3.85 -13.68 -12.45
C VAL A 195 -5.29 -13.66 -12.88
N MET A 196 -6.08 -12.71 -12.36
CA MET A 196 -7.51 -12.59 -12.64
C MET A 196 -7.80 -11.22 -13.27
N LEU A 197 -8.52 -11.22 -14.39
CA LEU A 197 -9.08 -10.01 -14.99
C LEU A 197 -10.52 -9.84 -14.53
N VAL A 198 -10.86 -8.65 -14.05
CA VAL A 198 -12.22 -8.31 -13.64
C VAL A 198 -12.73 -7.09 -14.39
N ASP A 199 -14.02 -7.12 -14.73
CA ASP A 199 -14.75 -5.98 -15.23
C ASP A 199 -15.58 -5.38 -14.09
N LEU A 200 -15.15 -4.22 -13.61
CA LEU A 200 -15.81 -3.51 -12.51
C LEU A 200 -17.08 -2.77 -12.93
N GLU A 201 -17.33 -2.61 -14.23
CA GLU A 201 -18.54 -1.97 -14.76
C GLU A 201 -19.65 -3.01 -14.90
N ASN A 202 -19.32 -4.16 -15.49
CA ASN A 202 -20.25 -5.27 -15.68
C ASN A 202 -20.36 -6.20 -14.45
N ASN A 203 -19.57 -5.96 -13.40
CA ASN A 203 -19.52 -6.74 -12.16
C ASN A 203 -19.21 -8.23 -12.40
N GLU A 204 -18.23 -8.52 -13.24
CA GLU A 204 -17.90 -9.90 -13.61
C GLU A 204 -16.40 -10.18 -13.57
N ILE A 205 -16.09 -11.47 -13.40
CA ILE A 205 -14.74 -11.99 -13.60
C ILE A 205 -14.65 -12.38 -15.07
N VAL A 206 -13.81 -11.70 -15.82
CA VAL A 206 -13.67 -11.88 -17.26
C VAL A 206 -12.82 -13.10 -17.57
N ASP A 207 -11.68 -13.23 -16.88
CA ASP A 207 -10.73 -14.32 -17.11
C ASP A 207 -9.87 -14.60 -15.87
N GLU A 208 -9.33 -15.81 -15.77
CA GLU A 208 -8.33 -16.20 -14.76
C GLU A 208 -7.29 -17.13 -15.38
N TYR A 209 -6.05 -16.65 -15.45
CA TYR A 209 -4.90 -17.45 -15.86
C TYR A 209 -4.21 -18.05 -14.63
N ILE A 210 -4.06 -19.38 -14.61
CA ILE A 210 -3.38 -20.10 -13.53
C ILE A 210 -2.01 -20.54 -14.04
N PHE A 211 -0.94 -20.15 -13.34
CA PHE A 211 0.40 -20.61 -13.67
C PHE A 211 0.57 -22.08 -13.31
N GLU A 212 1.20 -22.85 -14.19
CA GLU A 212 1.68 -24.18 -13.85
C GLU A 212 2.74 -24.08 -12.75
N LYS A 213 2.68 -24.97 -11.76
CA LYS A 213 3.76 -25.06 -10.77
C LYS A 213 5.02 -25.49 -11.51
N THR A 214 6.03 -24.62 -11.55
CA THR A 214 7.36 -25.02 -12.00
C THR A 214 7.78 -26.21 -11.13
N PRO A 215 8.15 -27.37 -11.71
CA PRO A 215 8.65 -28.48 -10.94
C PRO A 215 9.81 -27.98 -10.09
N LEU A 216 9.79 -28.26 -8.77
CA LEU A 216 11.01 -28.18 -7.98
C LEU A 216 12.02 -29.06 -8.72
N VAL A 217 13.13 -28.48 -9.17
CA VAL A 217 14.22 -29.27 -9.75
C VAL A 217 14.64 -30.26 -8.68
N LEU A 218 14.19 -31.51 -8.82
CA LEU A 218 14.59 -32.62 -7.98
C LEU A 218 16.04 -32.98 -8.36
N ASP A 219 16.86 -33.01 -7.32
CA ASP A 219 18.16 -33.68 -7.23
C ASP A 219 19.31 -33.18 -8.13
N TYR A 220 20.14 -32.30 -7.55
CA TYR A 220 21.59 -32.35 -7.76
C TYR A 220 22.24 -33.13 -6.62
N HIS A 221 22.13 -34.45 -6.68
CA HIS A 221 23.10 -35.35 -6.05
C HIS A 221 23.50 -36.42 -7.06
N SER A 222 24.68 -36.25 -7.65
CA SER A 222 25.52 -37.27 -8.27
C SER A 222 26.96 -36.81 -8.16
#